data_AF-A0A4E0RQ50-F1
#
_entry.id   AF-A0A4E0RQ50-F1
#
_cell.length_a   1.000
_cell.length_b   1.000
_cell.length_c   1.000
_cell.angle_alpha   90.00
_cell.angle_beta   90.00
_cell.angle_gamma   90.00
#
_symmetry.space_group_name_H-M   'P 1'
#
loop_
_entity.id
_entity.type
_entity.pdbx_description
1 polymer ?
#
loop_
_entity_poly.entity_id
_entity_poly.type
_entity_poly.pdbx_seq_one_letter_code
_entity_poly.pdbx_strand_id
1 'polypeptide(L)'
;MQLFSGKADGFRFGETHYQWRRPRSHGLLKQLFEMYFKEELVMSYTWEDFERDYAREHLHLLSPKEVVEQFSPKDVLEQFSPKDVLEQFSPKEMLEQLSPEVIEKYLAKLKKP
;
A
#
# COMPACT_ATOMS: atom_id res chain seq x y z
N MET A 1 17.08 -14.80 12.23
CA MET A 1 17.68 -13.98 11.14
C MET A 1 17.40 -12.52 11.44
N GLN A 2 18.39 -11.74 11.90
CA GLN A 2 18.24 -10.29 12.17
C GLN A 2 19.28 -9.44 11.43
N LEU A 3 20.10 -10.06 10.59
CA LEU A 3 21.30 -9.46 9.99
C LEU A 3 20.98 -8.24 9.12
N PHE A 4 19.81 -8.21 8.47
CA PHE A 4 19.31 -7.04 7.73
C PHE A 4 17.78 -7.04 7.80
N SER A 5 17.24 -6.38 8.82
CA SER A 5 15.79 -6.17 8.91
C SER A 5 15.44 -4.78 8.38
N GLY A 6 14.29 -4.60 7.73
CA GLY A 6 13.77 -3.27 7.38
C GLY A 6 13.49 -2.35 8.59
N LYS A 7 13.61 -2.87 9.82
CA LYS A 7 13.54 -2.08 11.06
C LYS A 7 14.94 -1.58 11.45
N ALA A 8 15.00 -0.35 11.96
CA ALA A 8 16.25 0.33 12.35
C ALA A 8 17.15 -0.52 13.26
N ASP A 9 16.58 -1.29 14.20
CA ASP A 9 17.34 -2.14 15.11
C ASP A 9 18.08 -3.29 14.39
N GLY A 10 17.45 -3.92 13.40
CA GLY A 10 18.11 -4.97 12.63
C GLY A 10 19.18 -4.43 11.67
N PHE A 11 19.04 -3.18 11.22
CA PHE A 11 20.11 -2.49 10.49
C PHE A 11 21.34 -2.28 11.37
N ARG A 12 21.17 -1.76 12.60
CA ARG A 12 22.27 -1.59 13.57
C ARG A 12 22.93 -2.93 13.94
N PHE A 13 22.12 -3.96 14.15
CA PHE A 13 22.61 -5.31 14.40
C PHE A 13 23.44 -5.82 13.20
N GLY A 14 22.92 -5.64 11.99
CA GLY A 14 23.62 -5.94 10.75
C GLY A 14 24.96 -5.24 10.62
N GLU A 15 25.00 -3.92 10.79
CA GLU A 15 26.21 -3.12 10.68
C GLU A 15 27.31 -3.59 11.65
N THR A 16 26.93 -3.98 12.87
CA THR A 16 27.88 -4.39 13.92
C THR A 16 28.31 -5.86 13.83
N HIS A 17 27.46 -6.75 13.29
CA HIS A 17 27.70 -8.21 13.28
C HIS A 17 27.98 -8.77 11.88
N TYR A 18 27.67 -8.03 10.82
CA TYR A 18 27.94 -8.47 9.45
C TYR A 18 29.42 -8.35 9.12
N GLN A 19 30.06 -9.49 8.91
CA GLN A 19 31.41 -9.54 8.39
C GLN A 19 31.40 -9.31 6.89
N TRP A 20 31.67 -8.08 6.47
CA TRP A 20 31.90 -7.75 5.06
C TRP A 20 33.06 -8.58 4.54
N ARG A 21 32.81 -9.39 3.50
CA ARG A 21 33.86 -10.19 2.83
C ARG A 21 35.02 -9.32 2.32
N ARG A 22 34.81 -8.01 2.15
CA ARG A 22 35.83 -6.99 1.83
C ARG A 22 35.59 -5.70 2.64
N PRO A 23 36.21 -5.54 3.82
CA PRO A 23 35.98 -4.40 4.71
C PRO A 23 36.29 -3.04 4.08
N ARG A 24 37.32 -2.96 3.22
CA ARG A 24 37.63 -1.73 2.47
C ARG A 24 36.50 -1.29 1.54
N SER A 25 35.73 -2.22 0.99
CA SER A 25 34.62 -1.92 0.08
C SER A 25 33.45 -1.24 0.78
N HIS A 26 33.26 -1.49 2.08
CA HIS A 26 32.22 -0.84 2.87
C HIS A 26 32.48 0.67 3.06
N GLY A 27 33.72 1.03 3.41
CA GLY A 27 34.10 2.45 3.55
C GLY A 27 33.97 3.23 2.25
N LEU A 28 34.37 2.63 1.12
CA LEU A 28 34.21 3.23 -0.20
C LEU A 28 32.73 3.38 -0.59
N LEU A 29 31.88 2.39 -0.30
CA LEU A 29 30.45 2.45 -0.58
C LEU A 29 29.76 3.58 0.22
N LYS A 30 30.13 3.73 1.49
CA LYS A 30 29.64 4.82 2.34
C LYS A 30 30.05 6.19 1.81
N GLN A 31 31.33 6.37 1.46
CA GLN A 31 31.81 7.62 0.87
C GLN A 31 31.11 7.94 -0.45
N LEU A 32 30.88 6.94 -1.30
CA LEU A 32 30.15 7.11 -2.54
C LEU A 32 28.72 7.61 -2.29
N PHE A 33 28.00 7.01 -1.33
CA PHE A 33 26.66 7.43 -0.95
C PHE A 33 26.63 8.88 -0.41
N GLU A 34 27.57 9.24 0.45
CA GLU A 34 27.69 10.60 0.99
C GLU A 34 27.97 11.63 -0.12
N MET A 35 28.79 11.28 -1.12
CA MET A 35 29.05 12.13 -2.28
C MET A 35 27.78 12.37 -3.11
N TYR A 36 27.02 11.32 -3.42
CA TYR A 36 25.74 11.45 -4.14
C TYR A 36 24.77 12.38 -3.40
N PHE A 37 24.65 12.24 -2.09
CA PHE A 37 23.78 13.08 -1.28
C PHE A 37 24.25 14.54 -1.23
N LYS A 38 25.57 14.76 -1.14
CA LYS A 38 26.17 16.11 -1.05
C LYS A 38 26.12 16.86 -2.38
N GLU A 39 26.26 16.17 -3.50
CA GLU A 39 26.29 16.78 -4.83
C GLU A 39 24.88 16.95 -5.44
N GLU A 40 23.81 16.65 -4.68
CA GLU A 40 22.40 16.70 -5.13
C GLU A 40 22.18 15.98 -6.47
N LEU A 41 23.00 14.96 -6.74
CA LEU A 41 22.94 14.23 -7.99
C LEU A 41 21.67 13.39 -8.02
N VAL A 42 20.83 13.64 -9.02
CA VAL A 42 19.63 12.85 -9.25
C VAL A 42 20.06 11.45 -9.70
N MET A 43 19.76 10.46 -8.87
CA MET A 43 19.94 9.06 -9.22
C MET A 43 19.01 8.70 -10.37
N SER A 44 19.53 8.09 -11.44
CA SER A 44 18.73 7.62 -12.57
C SER A 44 17.78 6.47 -12.22
N TYR A 45 17.99 5.85 -11.06
CA TYR A 45 17.14 4.81 -10.50
C TYR A 45 16.96 5.10 -9.01
N THR A 46 15.73 5.40 -8.60
CA THR A 46 15.43 5.84 -7.24
C THR A 46 14.95 4.70 -6.35
N TRP A 47 14.78 5.00 -5.06
CA TRP A 47 14.17 4.06 -4.13
C TRP A 47 12.73 3.71 -4.55
N GLU A 48 11.97 4.71 -5.02
CA GLU A 48 10.62 4.54 -5.53
C GLU A 48 10.59 3.67 -6.81
N ASP A 49 11.61 3.80 -7.66
CA ASP A 49 11.77 2.91 -8.83
C ASP A 49 11.96 1.46 -8.39
N PHE A 50 12.82 1.22 -7.38
CA PHE A 50 13.03 -0.09 -6.79
C PHE A 50 11.74 -0.66 -6.19
N GLU A 51 11.03 0.10 -5.36
CA GLU A 51 9.77 -0.34 -4.74
C GLU A 51 8.75 -0.75 -5.79
N ARG A 52 8.60 0.07 -6.85
CA ARG A 52 7.68 -0.21 -7.95
C ARG A 52 8.04 -1.48 -8.71
N ASP A 53 9.30 -1.64 -9.08
CA ASP A 53 9.73 -2.80 -9.89
C ASP A 53 9.73 -4.08 -9.04
N TYR A 54 10.16 -4.00 -7.79
CA TYR A 54 10.06 -5.10 -6.84
C TYR A 54 8.61 -5.55 -6.64
N ALA A 55 7.69 -4.60 -6.40
CA ALA A 55 6.27 -4.90 -6.29
C ALA A 55 5.75 -5.56 -7.59
N ARG A 56 6.06 -5.00 -8.77
CA ARG A 56 5.63 -5.57 -10.06
C ARG A 56 6.10 -7.01 -10.23
N GLU A 57 7.35 -7.30 -9.89
CA GLU A 57 7.93 -8.64 -10.04
C GLU A 57 7.41 -9.62 -9.00
N HIS A 58 7.06 -9.19 -7.80
CA HIS A 58 6.76 -10.09 -6.66
C HIS A 58 5.28 -10.11 -6.25
N LEU A 59 4.42 -9.25 -6.80
CA LEU A 59 3.00 -9.18 -6.43
C LEU A 59 2.29 -10.54 -6.58
N HIS A 60 2.71 -11.34 -7.56
CA HIS A 60 2.18 -12.67 -7.84
C HIS A 60 2.39 -13.69 -6.71
N LEU A 61 3.28 -13.40 -5.75
CA LEU A 61 3.51 -14.24 -4.58
C LEU A 61 2.43 -14.06 -3.50
N LEU A 62 1.61 -13.00 -3.61
CA LEU A 62 0.52 -12.72 -2.69
C LEU A 62 -0.80 -13.23 -3.26
N SER A 63 -1.65 -13.78 -2.39
CA SER A 63 -3.05 -14.04 -2.74
C SER A 63 -3.82 -12.72 -2.88
N PRO A 64 -4.92 -12.69 -3.66
CA PRO A 64 -5.76 -11.50 -3.77
C PRO A 64 -6.22 -10.94 -2.41
N LYS A 65 -6.48 -11.83 -1.44
CA LYS A 65 -6.90 -11.45 -0.09
C LYS A 65 -5.80 -10.69 0.65
N GLU A 66 -4.56 -11.19 0.60
CA GLU A 66 -3.40 -10.54 1.24
C GLU A 66 -3.06 -9.19 0.62
N VAL A 67 -3.35 -9.00 -0.68
CA VAL A 67 -3.22 -7.68 -1.33
C VAL A 67 -4.28 -6.73 -0.81
N VAL A 68 -5.55 -7.15 -0.77
CA VAL A 68 -6.67 -6.30 -0.33
C VAL A 68 -6.56 -5.91 1.15
N GLU A 69 -6.06 -6.80 2.01
CA GLU A 69 -5.87 -6.54 3.45
C GLU A 69 -4.88 -5.40 3.77
N GLN A 70 -4.08 -4.96 2.80
CA GLN A 70 -3.17 -3.82 2.96
C GLN A 70 -3.88 -2.47 2.84
N PHE A 71 -5.10 -2.44 2.31
CA PHE A 71 -5.88 -1.23 2.10
C PHE A 71 -6.96 -1.07 3.17
N SER A 72 -7.33 0.18 3.47
CA SER A 72 -8.50 0.39 4.33
C SER A 72 -9.78 0.00 3.58
N PRO A 73 -10.86 -0.43 4.26
CA PRO A 73 -12.12 -0.74 3.61
C PRO A 73 -12.65 0.41 2.73
N LYS A 74 -12.37 1.66 3.12
CA LYS A 74 -12.76 2.85 2.36
C LYS A 74 -12.01 2.94 1.02
N ASP A 75 -10.70 2.74 1.03
CA ASP A 75 -9.87 2.80 -0.19
C ASP A 75 -10.27 1.71 -1.19
N VAL A 76 -10.64 0.52 -0.68
CA VAL A 76 -11.13 -0.58 -1.51
C VAL A 76 -12.47 -0.23 -2.13
N LEU A 77 -13.42 0.32 -1.35
CA LEU A 77 -14.75 0.67 -1.84
C LEU A 77 -14.74 1.83 -2.85
N GLU A 78 -13.80 2.77 -2.74
CA GLU A 78 -13.64 3.90 -3.68
C GLU A 78 -13.29 3.46 -5.11
N GLN A 79 -12.81 2.24 -5.30
CA GLN A 79 -12.53 1.65 -6.62
C GLN A 79 -13.80 1.23 -7.38
N PHE A 80 -14.94 1.13 -6.70
CA PHE A 80 -16.20 0.64 -7.25
C PHE A 80 -17.22 1.77 -7.40
N SER A 81 -18.09 1.69 -8.42
CA SER A 81 -19.19 2.63 -8.50
C SER A 81 -20.20 2.37 -7.37
N PRO A 82 -20.96 3.38 -6.91
CA PRO A 82 -22.02 3.16 -5.91
C PRO A 82 -23.02 2.08 -6.33
N LYS A 83 -23.27 1.92 -7.63
CA LYS A 83 -24.16 0.89 -8.17
C LYS A 83 -23.58 -0.51 -7.97
N ASP A 84 -22.31 -0.71 -8.30
CA ASP A 84 -21.63 -2.03 -8.17
C ASP A 84 -21.56 -2.49 -6.71
N VAL A 85 -21.36 -1.54 -5.78
CA VAL A 85 -21.37 -1.83 -4.34
C VAL A 85 -22.77 -2.24 -3.88
N LEU A 86 -23.80 -1.52 -4.31
CA LEU A 86 -25.19 -1.80 -3.90
C LEU A 86 -25.73 -3.12 -4.49
N GLU A 87 -25.26 -3.55 -5.66
CA GLU A 87 -25.64 -4.84 -6.26
C GLU A 87 -25.26 -6.06 -5.41
N GLN A 88 -24.33 -5.91 -4.45
CA GLN A 88 -23.98 -6.99 -3.52
C GLN A 88 -24.99 -7.17 -2.37
N PHE A 89 -25.92 -6.24 -2.20
CA PHE A 89 -26.94 -6.29 -1.16
C PHE A 89 -28.30 -6.66 -1.76
N SER A 90 -29.07 -7.45 -1.02
CA SER A 90 -30.47 -7.68 -1.39
C SER A 90 -31.29 -6.39 -1.22
N PRO A 91 -32.40 -6.22 -1.97
CA PRO A 91 -33.27 -5.06 -1.82
C PRO A 91 -33.77 -4.84 -0.38
N LYS A 92 -33.96 -5.93 0.39
CA LYS A 92 -34.38 -5.86 1.79
C LYS A 92 -33.30 -5.27 2.69
N GLU A 93 -32.06 -5.74 2.57
CA GLU A 93 -30.92 -5.22 3.35
C GLU A 93 -30.66 -3.74 3.06
N MET A 94 -30.82 -3.31 1.79
CA MET A 94 -30.70 -1.91 1.42
C MET A 94 -31.77 -1.03 2.09
N LEU A 95 -33.01 -1.52 2.17
CA LEU A 95 -34.12 -0.78 2.78
C LEU A 95 -33.99 -0.70 4.31
N GLU A 96 -33.48 -1.75 4.97
CA GLU A 96 -33.27 -1.77 6.43
C GLU A 96 -32.25 -0.72 6.91
N GLN A 97 -31.35 -0.28 6.02
CA GLN A 97 -30.36 0.77 6.31
C GLN A 97 -30.94 2.20 6.20
N LEU A 98 -32.15 2.36 5.64
CA LEU A 98 -32.79 3.65 5.44
C LEU A 98 -33.85 3.91 6.51
N SER A 99 -34.00 5.17 6.92
CA SER A 99 -35.09 5.53 7.83
C SER A 99 -36.44 5.49 7.09
N PRO A 100 -37.54 5.15 7.78
CA PRO A 100 -38.89 5.14 7.19
C PRO A 100 -39.24 6.46 6.48
N GLU A 101 -38.85 7.60 7.05
CA GLU A 101 -39.13 8.93 6.49
C GLU A 101 -38.46 9.15 5.12
N VAL A 102 -37.24 8.62 4.93
CA VAL A 102 -36.52 8.70 3.65
C VAL A 102 -37.26 7.89 2.58
N ILE A 103 -37.70 6.68 2.95
CA ILE A 103 -38.45 5.78 2.06
C ILE A 103 -39.79 6.41 1.67
N GLU A 104 -40.57 6.89 2.64
CA GLU A 104 -41.86 7.55 2.40
C GLU A 104 -41.72 8.77 1.49
N LYS A 105 -40.71 9.61 1.74
CA LYS A 105 -40.43 10.80 0.91
C LYS A 105 -40.10 10.41 -0.54
N TYR A 106 -39.35 9.33 -0.74
CA TYR A 106 -39.04 8.84 -2.09
C TYR A 106 -40.29 8.30 -2.80
N LEU A 107 -41.09 7.47 -2.12
CA LEU A 107 -42.34 6.93 -2.65
C LEU A 107 -43.36 8.04 -3.00
N ALA A 108 -43.43 9.10 -2.19
CA ALA A 108 -44.28 10.25 -2.46
C ALA A 108 -43.87 11.04 -3.72
N LYS A 109 -42.57 11.07 -4.06
CA LYS A 109 -42.09 11.67 -5.32
C LYS A 109 -42.54 10.86 -6.54
N LEU A 110 -42.48 9.54 -6.46
CA LEU A 110 -42.88 8.64 -7.57
C LEU A 110 -44.39 8.66 -7.84
N LYS A 111 -45.20 9.01 -6.83
CA LYS A 111 -46.67 9.13 -6.94
C LYS A 111 -47.14 10.47 -7.52
N LYS A 112 -46.24 11.44 -7.73
CA LYS A 112 -46.59 12.70 -8.42
C LYS A 112 -46.53 12.46 -9.93
N PRO A 113 -47.63 12.67 -10.67
CA PRO A 113 -47.67 12.50 -12.12
C PRO A 113 -46.76 13.50 -12.85
#